data_AF-A0A060C2J5-F1
#
_entry.id   AF-A0A060C2J5-F1
#
_cell.length_a   1.000
_cell.length_b   1.000
_cell.length_c   1.000
_cell.angle_alpha   90.00
_cell.angle_beta   90.00
_cell.angle_gamma   90.00
#
_symmetry.space_group_name_H-M   'P 1'
#
loop_
_entity.id
_entity.type
_entity.pdbx_description
1 polymer ?
#
loop_
_entity_poly.entity_id
_entity_poly.type
_entity_poly.pdbx_seq_one_letter_code
_entity_poly.pdbx_strand_id
1 'polypeptide(L)'
;NGNAPGDVDWIDYVWASGLRNPYSGDVDPATGRYFINDVGEGTWEEINDATSAGENFGWPTTEGYFNATTYPDFTNPFYAYSHSSDCAITGGAFNSTAIVQFPAQYQGKYFFSQFCAGKIRVID
;
A
#
# COMPACT_ATOMS: atom_id res chain seq x y z
N ASN A 1 12.37 -9.53 -26.65
CA ASN A 1 12.16 -10.90 -27.18
C ASN A 1 13.16 -11.84 -26.53
N GLY A 2 12.80 -12.43 -25.40
CA GLY A 2 13.67 -13.32 -24.64
C GLY A 2 12.86 -14.12 -23.62
N ASN A 3 12.17 -15.16 -24.11
CA ASN A 3 11.34 -16.04 -23.29
C ASN A 3 12.21 -17.07 -22.57
N ALA A 4 12.02 -17.15 -21.24
CA ALA A 4 12.26 -18.37 -20.48
C ALA A 4 11.15 -19.41 -20.79
N PRO A 5 11.29 -20.69 -20.40
CA PRO A 5 10.41 -21.76 -20.89
C PRO A 5 8.95 -21.63 -20.43
N GLY A 6 8.03 -21.54 -21.39
CA GLY A 6 6.58 -21.38 -21.20
C GLY A 6 6.19 -19.91 -21.23
N ASP A 7 5.33 -19.51 -22.17
CA ASP A 7 4.98 -18.12 -22.53
C ASP A 7 4.45 -17.27 -21.36
N VAL A 8 5.34 -16.86 -20.45
CA VAL A 8 5.07 -15.84 -19.42
C VAL A 8 5.77 -14.56 -19.82
N ASP A 9 4.99 -13.51 -20.02
CA ASP A 9 5.49 -12.16 -20.27
C ASP A 9 5.89 -11.51 -18.94
N TRP A 10 6.78 -10.52 -18.95
CA TRP A 10 7.25 -9.87 -17.72
C TRP A 10 6.09 -9.27 -16.90
N ILE A 11 4.98 -8.93 -17.57
CA ILE A 11 3.75 -8.45 -16.94
C ILE A 11 3.12 -9.49 -16.02
N ASP A 12 3.33 -10.79 -16.27
CA ASP A 12 2.78 -11.88 -15.44
C ASP A 12 3.44 -11.95 -14.05
N TYR A 13 4.57 -11.25 -13.86
CA TYR A 13 5.26 -11.12 -12.58
C TYR A 13 4.94 -9.82 -11.84
N VAL A 14 4.11 -8.95 -12.42
CA VAL A 14 3.72 -7.67 -11.81
C VAL A 14 2.40 -7.85 -11.09
N TRP A 15 2.41 -7.77 -9.75
CA TRP A 15 1.20 -7.86 -8.95
C TRP A 15 0.38 -6.55 -8.97
N ALA A 16 1.06 -5.42 -8.80
CA ALA A 16 0.48 -4.09 -8.85
C ALA A 16 1.50 -3.10 -9.42
N SER A 17 1.01 -1.98 -9.93
CA SER A 17 1.81 -0.95 -10.60
C SER A 17 1.44 0.45 -10.10
N GLY A 18 2.09 1.48 -10.63
CA GLY A 18 1.78 2.87 -10.28
C GLY A 18 2.20 3.27 -8.87
N LEU A 19 3.24 2.64 -8.32
CA LEU A 19 3.83 2.98 -7.03
C LEU A 19 5.11 3.80 -7.22
N ARG A 20 5.42 4.71 -6.30
CA ARG A 20 6.63 5.55 -6.33
C ARG A 20 7.81 4.86 -5.65
N ASN A 21 7.66 4.59 -4.37
CA ASN A 21 8.67 4.03 -3.48
C ASN A 21 7.99 3.16 -2.41
N PRO A 22 7.47 1.97 -2.80
CA PRO A 22 6.73 1.07 -1.93
C PRO A 22 7.66 0.44 -0.89
N TYR A 23 7.87 1.14 0.22
CA TYR A 23 8.94 0.86 1.18
C TYR A 23 8.64 -0.35 2.06
N SER A 24 7.35 -0.61 2.32
CA SER A 24 6.91 -1.72 3.16
C SER A 24 5.48 -2.11 2.82
N GLY A 25 5.01 -3.22 3.37
CA GLY A 25 3.64 -3.70 3.24
C GLY A 25 3.47 -4.96 4.05
N ASP A 26 2.23 -5.43 4.17
CA ASP A 26 1.96 -6.72 4.80
C ASP A 26 0.68 -7.34 4.26
N VAL A 27 0.55 -8.66 4.37
CA VAL A 27 -0.63 -9.42 3.99
C VAL A 27 -1.29 -9.96 5.24
N ASP A 28 -2.56 -9.66 5.46
CA ASP A 28 -3.37 -10.29 6.50
C ASP A 28 -3.59 -11.77 6.12
N PRO A 29 -2.97 -12.75 6.82
CA PRO A 29 -3.09 -14.15 6.44
C PRO A 29 -4.50 -14.72 6.67
N ALA A 30 -5.35 -14.04 7.44
CA ALA A 30 -6.72 -14.49 7.68
C ALA A 30 -7.68 -14.08 6.55
N THR A 31 -7.45 -12.91 5.94
CA THR A 31 -8.37 -12.35 4.92
C THR A 31 -7.76 -12.26 3.53
N GLY A 32 -6.43 -12.39 3.41
CA GLY A 32 -5.68 -12.13 2.19
C GLY A 32 -5.54 -10.65 1.84
N ARG A 33 -5.90 -9.73 2.76
CA ARG A 33 -5.79 -8.29 2.49
C ARG A 33 -4.32 -7.91 2.36
N TYR A 34 -3.96 -7.19 1.32
CA TYR A 34 -2.57 -6.79 1.08
C TYR A 34 -2.46 -5.28 1.00
N PHE A 35 -1.81 -4.68 2.00
CA PHE A 35 -1.56 -3.24 2.04
C PHE A 35 -0.10 -2.92 1.76
N ILE A 36 0.14 -1.92 0.91
CA ILE A 36 1.45 -1.41 0.53
C ILE A 36 1.58 0.02 1.03
N ASN A 37 2.63 0.31 1.78
CA ASN A 37 3.00 1.66 2.18
C ASN A 37 3.89 2.28 1.10
N ASP A 38 3.42 3.35 0.47
CA ASP A 38 4.11 4.03 -0.62
C ASP A 38 4.47 5.47 -0.23
N VAL A 39 5.76 5.80 -0.34
CA VAL A 39 6.28 7.13 -0.04
C VAL A 39 6.24 7.95 -1.34
N GLY A 40 5.47 9.03 -1.34
CA GLY A 40 5.40 9.93 -2.50
C GLY A 40 6.71 10.65 -2.80
N GLU A 41 6.79 11.25 -3.99
CA GLU A 41 7.89 12.12 -4.35
C GLU A 41 7.86 13.44 -3.58
N GLY A 42 6.68 14.07 -3.47
CA GLY A 42 6.62 15.44 -2.98
C GLY A 42 5.43 15.79 -2.11
N THR A 43 4.29 15.11 -2.26
CA THR A 43 3.03 15.62 -1.70
C THR A 43 2.29 14.69 -0.75
N TRP A 44 2.39 13.37 -0.92
CA TRP A 44 1.55 12.40 -0.19
C TRP A 44 2.29 11.13 0.22
N GLU A 45 1.93 10.62 1.39
CA GLU A 45 2.22 9.26 1.85
C GLU A 45 0.95 8.42 1.73
N GLU A 46 1.08 7.17 1.30
CA GLU A 46 -0.07 6.33 0.96
C GLU A 46 0.01 4.94 1.60
N ILE A 47 -1.17 4.42 1.93
CA ILE A 47 -1.43 2.99 2.08
C ILE A 47 -2.33 2.60 0.91
N ASN A 48 -1.82 1.73 0.05
CA ASN A 48 -2.47 1.24 -1.15
C ASN A 48 -2.99 -0.18 -0.92
N ASP A 49 -4.28 -0.42 -1.20
CA ASP A 49 -4.89 -1.75 -1.11
C ASP A 49 -4.64 -2.53 -2.39
N ALA A 50 -3.64 -3.41 -2.35
CA ALA A 50 -3.26 -4.30 -3.43
C ALA A 50 -3.79 -5.72 -3.22
N THR A 51 -4.93 -5.89 -2.53
CA THR A 51 -5.56 -7.21 -2.34
C THR A 51 -5.92 -7.87 -3.66
N SER A 52 -6.33 -7.07 -4.66
CA SER A 52 -6.56 -7.52 -6.02
C SER A 52 -5.29 -7.41 -6.85
N ALA A 53 -5.08 -8.38 -7.75
CA ALA A 53 -4.00 -8.30 -8.74
C ALA A 53 -4.35 -7.29 -9.85
N GLY A 54 -3.32 -6.64 -10.40
CA GLY A 54 -3.43 -5.72 -11.54
C GLY A 54 -3.77 -4.27 -11.18
N GLU A 55 -3.84 -3.93 -9.89
CA GLU A 55 -4.09 -2.56 -9.44
C GLU A 55 -3.00 -1.60 -9.95
N ASN A 56 -3.39 -0.38 -10.27
CA ASN A 56 -2.49 0.68 -10.71
C ASN A 56 -2.72 1.94 -9.86
N PHE A 57 -1.78 2.26 -8.96
CA PHE A 57 -1.93 3.38 -8.02
C PHE A 57 -1.56 4.75 -8.61
N GLY A 58 -1.26 4.79 -9.92
CA GLY A 58 -1.28 6.02 -10.70
C GLY A 58 0.01 6.85 -10.71
N TRP A 59 1.02 6.54 -9.89
CA TRP A 59 2.33 7.21 -10.00
C TRP A 59 3.00 6.92 -11.36
N PRO A 60 3.60 7.91 -12.06
CA PRO A 60 3.85 9.30 -11.66
C PRO A 60 2.78 10.31 -12.08
N THR A 61 1.61 9.86 -12.51
CA THR A 61 0.55 10.74 -13.02
C THR A 61 -0.19 11.45 -11.87
N THR A 62 -0.37 10.79 -10.74
CA THR A 62 -1.07 11.33 -9.57
C THR A 62 -0.42 10.85 -8.26
N GLU A 63 -0.67 11.60 -7.18
CA GLU A 63 -0.36 11.26 -5.78
C GLU A 63 -1.56 11.62 -4.90
N GLY A 64 -1.75 10.87 -3.83
CA GLY A 64 -2.83 11.02 -2.87
C GLY A 64 -4.19 10.69 -3.47
N TYR A 65 -5.24 11.18 -2.81
CA TYR A 65 -6.59 11.01 -3.30
C TYR A 65 -6.84 11.82 -4.58
N PHE A 66 -7.43 11.18 -5.58
CA PHE A 66 -7.76 11.78 -6.87
C PHE A 66 -9.19 11.46 -7.31
N ASN A 67 -9.70 12.26 -8.26
CA ASN A 67 -11.00 12.00 -8.87
C ASN A 67 -10.88 10.83 -9.87
N ALA A 68 -11.46 9.67 -9.53
CA ALA A 68 -11.44 8.49 -10.38
C ALA A 68 -12.13 8.69 -11.75
N THR A 69 -13.00 9.69 -11.92
CA THR A 69 -13.54 10.02 -13.25
C THR A 69 -12.48 10.67 -14.16
N THR A 70 -11.49 11.35 -13.58
CA THR A 70 -10.36 11.92 -14.32
C THR A 70 -9.32 10.86 -14.68
N TYR A 71 -9.13 9.88 -13.80
CA TYR A 71 -8.19 8.77 -13.97
C TYR A 71 -8.89 7.42 -13.74
N PRO A 72 -9.73 6.96 -14.70
CA PRO A 72 -10.55 5.76 -14.51
C PRO A 72 -9.75 4.47 -14.46
N ASP A 73 -8.51 4.48 -14.95
CA ASP A 73 -7.61 3.33 -14.97
C ASP A 73 -6.72 3.25 -13.72
N PHE A 74 -6.86 4.19 -12.78
CA PHE A 74 -6.08 4.21 -11.54
C PHE A 74 -6.95 3.92 -10.32
N THR A 75 -6.30 3.37 -9.31
CA THR A 75 -6.90 3.00 -8.04
C THR A 75 -6.48 4.00 -6.97
N ASN A 76 -7.47 4.54 -6.24
CA ASN A 76 -7.19 5.47 -5.15
C ASN A 76 -6.50 4.73 -3.99
N PRO A 77 -5.65 5.45 -3.22
CA PRO A 77 -5.11 4.89 -2.00
C PRO A 77 -6.22 4.57 -1.00
N PHE A 78 -6.04 3.51 -0.20
CA PHE A 78 -6.92 3.21 0.92
C PHE A 78 -6.85 4.32 1.98
N TYR A 79 -5.63 4.75 2.28
CA TYR A 79 -5.36 5.86 3.19
C TYR A 79 -4.25 6.74 2.63
N ALA A 80 -4.40 8.05 2.73
CA ALA A 80 -3.33 8.98 2.38
C ALA A 80 -3.24 10.14 3.36
N TYR A 81 -2.02 10.65 3.56
CA TYR A 81 -1.79 11.88 4.31
C TYR A 81 -0.69 12.72 3.66
N SER A 82 -0.81 14.04 3.81
CA SER A 82 0.09 14.98 3.14
C SER A 82 1.48 14.99 3.78
N HIS A 83 2.51 15.27 2.98
CA HIS A 83 3.88 15.55 3.46
C HIS A 83 3.97 16.68 4.50
N SER A 84 2.93 17.52 4.60
CA SER A 84 2.79 18.53 5.66
C SER A 84 2.54 17.93 7.06
N SER A 85 2.08 16.67 7.14
CA SER A 85 1.77 15.97 8.38
C SER A 85 2.90 15.06 8.86
N ASP A 86 3.58 14.36 7.95
CA ASP A 86 4.80 13.57 8.17
C ASP A 86 5.49 13.36 6.80
N CYS A 87 6.67 12.74 6.72
CA CYS A 87 7.53 12.77 5.54
C CYS A 87 7.88 11.40 4.92
N ALA A 88 7.50 10.29 5.58
CA ALA A 88 7.75 8.95 5.07
C ALA A 88 6.96 7.89 5.86
N ILE A 89 6.18 7.08 5.13
CA ILE A 89 5.54 5.86 5.62
C ILE A 89 6.45 4.63 5.38
N THR A 90 7.09 4.11 6.43
CA THR A 90 8.25 3.18 6.28
C THR A 90 8.08 1.78 6.86
N GLY A 91 6.91 1.44 7.38
CA GLY A 91 6.72 0.17 8.06
C GLY A 91 5.24 -0.13 8.20
N GLY A 92 4.88 -1.40 8.07
CA GLY A 92 3.51 -1.87 8.01
C GLY A 92 3.38 -3.28 8.54
N ALA A 93 2.33 -3.57 9.32
CA ALA A 93 2.02 -4.92 9.78
C ALA A 93 0.53 -5.05 10.12
N PHE A 94 -0.10 -6.11 9.66
CA PHE A 94 -1.41 -6.51 10.17
C PHE A 94 -1.25 -7.16 11.54
N ASN A 95 -2.06 -6.74 12.50
CA ASN A 95 -2.15 -7.47 13.76
C ASN A 95 -3.02 -8.72 13.58
N SER A 96 -2.42 -9.87 13.83
CA SER A 96 -3.05 -11.18 13.66
C SER A 96 -4.35 -11.31 14.46
N THR A 97 -5.38 -11.87 13.82
CA THR A 97 -6.60 -12.35 14.49
C THR A 97 -6.44 -13.78 15.01
N ALA A 98 -5.46 -14.54 14.50
CA ALA A 98 -5.20 -15.93 14.90
C ALA A 98 -4.35 -16.03 16.19
N ILE A 99 -3.49 -15.04 16.45
CA ILE A 99 -2.66 -14.97 17.65
C ILE A 99 -3.02 -13.71 18.44
N VAL A 100 -3.75 -13.88 19.55
CA VAL A 100 -4.18 -12.76 20.38
C VAL A 100 -3.04 -12.29 21.29
N GLN A 101 -2.26 -11.30 20.82
CA GLN A 101 -1.22 -10.63 21.62
C GLN A 101 -1.63 -9.22 22.08
N PHE A 102 -2.44 -8.52 21.27
CA PHE A 102 -2.94 -7.18 21.57
C PHE A 102 -4.41 -7.20 22.02
N PRO A 103 -4.87 -6.15 22.71
CA PRO A 103 -6.30 -5.96 23.02
C PRO A 103 -7.21 -6.15 21.81
N ALA A 104 -8.43 -6.65 22.05
CA ALA A 104 -9.38 -7.02 21.00
C ALA A 104 -9.65 -5.90 19.98
N GLN A 105 -9.62 -4.64 20.41
CA GLN A 105 -9.78 -3.46 19.55
C GLN A 105 -8.70 -3.30 18.44
N TYR A 106 -7.58 -4.02 18.58
CA TYR A 106 -6.49 -4.00 17.60
C TYR A 106 -6.45 -5.24 16.70
N GLN A 107 -7.29 -6.24 16.93
CA GLN A 107 -7.29 -7.47 16.12
C GLN A 107 -7.70 -7.15 14.67
N GLY A 108 -6.90 -7.63 13.71
CA GLY A 108 -7.11 -7.40 12.27
C GLY A 108 -6.80 -5.98 11.80
N LYS A 109 -6.36 -5.09 12.71
CA LYS A 109 -5.98 -3.71 12.38
C LYS A 109 -4.62 -3.68 11.70
N TYR A 110 -4.43 -2.69 10.84
CA TYR A 110 -3.13 -2.43 10.21
C TYR A 110 -2.37 -1.36 11.00
N PHE A 111 -1.16 -1.69 11.43
CA PHE A 111 -0.24 -0.76 12.06
C PHE A 111 0.75 -0.25 11.02
N PHE A 112 1.05 1.06 11.06
CA PHE A 112 2.05 1.66 10.18
C PHE A 112 2.92 2.67 10.91
N SER A 113 4.15 2.85 10.43
CA SER A 113 5.12 3.80 10.98
C SER A 113 5.19 5.08 10.17
N GLN A 114 5.25 6.21 10.86
CA GLN A 114 5.56 7.51 10.28
C GLN A 114 6.95 7.92 10.76
N PHE A 115 7.90 7.95 9.82
CA PHE A 115 9.33 8.01 10.14
C PHE A 115 9.75 9.35 10.73
N CYS A 116 9.37 10.50 10.15
CA CYS A 116 9.83 11.80 10.67
C CYS A 116 9.23 12.11 12.04
N ALA A 117 7.98 11.71 12.35
CA ALA A 117 7.44 11.89 13.70
C ALA A 117 7.88 10.80 14.69
N GLY A 118 8.47 9.68 14.23
CA GLY A 118 8.84 8.55 15.07
C GLY A 118 7.64 7.89 15.75
N LYS A 119 6.50 7.77 15.05
CA LYS A 119 5.24 7.27 15.61
C LYS A 119 4.73 6.03 14.91
N ILE A 120 4.10 5.15 15.69
CA ILE A 120 3.25 4.08 15.18
C ILE A 120 1.80 4.56 15.19
N ARG A 121 1.10 4.32 14.08
CA ARG A 121 -0.32 4.56 13.87
C ARG A 121 -1.02 3.24 13.63
N VAL A 122 -2.34 3.28 13.72
CA VAL A 122 -3.21 2.14 13.45
C VAL A 122 -4.40 2.62 12.65
N ILE A 123 -4.83 1.81 11.69
CA ILE A 123 -6.00 2.05 10.86
C ILE A 123 -6.83 0.77 10.71
N ASP A 124 -8.04 0.98 10.22
CA ASP A 124 -9.05 0.00 9.81
C ASP A 124 -9.75 -0.71 10.96
#